data_AF-A0A6N8NT30-F1
#
_entry.id   AF-A0A6N8NT30-F1
#
_cell.length_a   1.000
_cell.length_b   1.000
_cell.length_c   1.000
_cell.angle_alpha   90.00
_cell.angle_beta   90.00
_cell.angle_gamma   90.00
#
_symmetry.space_group_name_H-M   'P 1'
#
loop_
_entity.id
_entity.type
_entity.pdbx_description
1 polymer ?
#
loop_
_entity_poly.entity_id
_entity_poly.type
_entity_poly.pdbx_seq_one_letter_code
_entity_poly.pdbx_strand_id
1 'polypeptide(L)'
;EAQDNARAALRMLTENGHQPLLQEIARRYNQPEVTDAVNALLALDPLDNHPTKIPTLPAFYQPSLWTRPVLKANAQSLPDSAL
;
A
#
# COMPACT_ATOMS: atom_id res chain seq x y z
N GLU A 1 -12.89 14.76 1.01
CA GLU A 1 -12.62 14.65 -0.45
C GLU A 1 -11.46 15.53 -0.93
N ALA A 2 -11.56 16.86 -0.99
CA ALA A 2 -10.46 17.70 -1.51
C ALA A 2 -9.16 17.60 -0.69
N GLN A 3 -9.28 17.56 0.64
CA GLN A 3 -8.14 17.40 1.56
C GLN A 3 -7.48 16.02 1.43
N ASP A 4 -8.30 14.97 1.24
CA ASP A 4 -7.81 13.60 1.08
C ASP A 4 -7.05 13.43 -0.25
N ASN A 5 -7.58 14.01 -1.32
CA ASN A 5 -6.90 14.05 -2.62
C ASN A 5 -5.58 14.83 -2.57
N ALA A 6 -5.56 15.97 -1.87
CA ALA A 6 -4.34 16.75 -1.66
C ALA A 6 -3.29 15.94 -0.89
N ARG A 7 -3.70 15.24 0.18
CA ARG A 7 -2.81 14.35 0.95
C ARG A 7 -2.29 13.18 0.09
N ALA A 8 -3.13 12.60 -0.76
CA ALA A 8 -2.71 11.53 -1.67
C ALA A 8 -1.69 12.02 -2.71
N ALA A 9 -1.90 13.19 -3.31
CA ALA A 9 -0.95 13.78 -4.25
C ALA A 9 0.41 14.11 -3.59
N LEU A 10 0.40 14.65 -2.36
CA LEU A 10 1.62 14.91 -1.60
C LEU A 10 2.39 13.63 -1.26
N ARG A 11 1.68 12.55 -0.91
CA ARG A 11 2.30 11.23 -0.68
C ARG A 11 2.91 10.66 -1.95
N MET A 12 2.20 10.72 -3.07
CA MET A 12 2.73 10.28 -4.36
C MET A 12 4.05 10.99 -4.68
N LEU A 13 4.15 12.29 -4.41
CA LEU A 13 5.40 13.04 -4.60
C LEU A 13 6.52 12.56 -3.66
N THR A 14 6.22 12.27 -2.40
CA THR A 14 7.18 11.70 -1.43
C THR A 14 7.68 10.32 -1.88
N GLU A 15 6.79 9.42 -2.31
CA GLU A 15 7.15 8.08 -2.82
C GLU A 15 8.04 8.15 -4.06
N ASN A 16 7.87 9.19 -4.89
CA ASN A 16 8.74 9.46 -6.05
C ASN A 16 10.08 10.14 -5.67
N GLY A 17 10.40 10.25 -4.38
CA GLY A 17 11.66 10.81 -3.90
C GLY A 17 11.69 12.35 -3.85
N HIS A 18 10.54 13.03 -3.99
CA HIS A 18 10.45 14.50 -3.90
C HIS A 18 10.27 15.02 -2.46
N GLN A 19 10.53 14.19 -1.45
CA GLN A 19 10.58 14.59 -0.04
C GLN A 19 11.44 15.83 0.26
N PRO A 20 12.71 15.95 -0.23
CA PRO A 20 13.52 17.15 0.03
C PRO A 20 12.93 18.42 -0.59
N LEU A 21 12.23 18.32 -1.73
CA LEU A 21 11.57 19.46 -2.37
C LEU A 21 10.38 19.96 -1.53
N LEU A 22 9.60 19.05 -0.94
CA LEU A 22 8.51 19.40 -0.03
C LEU A 22 9.02 20.13 1.22
N GLN A 23 10.13 19.68 1.80
CA GLN A 23 10.75 20.37 2.94
C GLN A 23 11.31 21.75 2.56
N GLU A 24 11.87 21.89 1.36
CA GLU A 24 12.35 23.17 0.86
C GLU A 24 11.19 24.16 0.68
N ILE A 25 10.08 23.72 0.09
CA ILE A 25 8.87 24.54 -0.07
C ILE A 25 8.30 24.92 1.30
N ALA A 26 8.21 23.99 2.24
CA ALA A 26 7.74 24.27 3.60
C ALA A 26 8.59 25.36 4.28
N ARG A 27 9.91 25.32 4.11
CA ARG A 27 10.82 26.37 4.59
C ARG A 27 10.58 27.72 3.90
N ARG A 28 10.27 27.75 2.60
CA ARG A 28 9.96 29.01 1.88
C ARG A 28 8.70 29.69 2.38
N TYR A 29 7.71 28.94 2.86
CA TYR A 29 6.51 29.52 3.48
C TYR A 29 6.81 30.17 4.84
N ASN A 30 7.93 29.84 5.49
CA ASN A 30 8.38 30.38 6.79
C ASN A 30 7.30 30.34 7.89
N GLN A 31 6.37 29.39 7.78
CA GLN A 31 5.27 29.18 8.72
C GLN A 31 5.56 27.90 9.53
N PRO A 32 5.58 28.00 10.87
CA PRO A 32 5.81 26.84 11.73
C PRO A 32 4.71 25.80 11.55
N GLU A 33 3.46 26.22 11.33
CA GLU A 33 2.31 25.35 11.12
C GLU A 33 2.44 24.50 9.85
N VAL A 34 2.96 25.08 8.77
CA VAL A 34 3.19 24.38 7.49
C VAL A 34 4.32 23.37 7.63
N THR A 35 5.38 23.74 8.35
CA THR A 35 6.53 22.85 8.58
C THR A 35 6.13 21.67 9.46
N ASP A 36 5.34 21.91 10.50
CA ASP A 36 4.82 20.87 11.39
C ASP A 36 3.85 19.94 10.65
N ALA A 37 2.93 20.49 9.85
CA ALA A 37 2.00 19.71 9.04
C ALA A 37 2.71 18.84 8.00
N VAL A 38 3.76 19.35 7.34
CA VAL A 38 4.57 18.57 6.40
C VAL A 38 5.35 17.47 7.12
N ASN A 39 5.95 17.76 8.28
CA ASN A 39 6.62 16.74 9.09
C ASN A 39 5.66 15.66 9.58
N ALA A 40 4.47 16.03 10.04
CA ALA A 40 3.43 15.07 10.44
C ALA A 40 2.96 14.21 9.26
N LEU A 41 2.91 14.78 8.04
CA LEU A 41 2.56 14.04 6.82
C LEU A 41 3.68 13.08 6.40
N LEU A 42 4.94 13.49 6.53
CA LEU A 42 6.12 12.65 6.25
C LEU A 42 6.36 11.59 7.33
N ALA A 43 5.98 11.85 8.57
CA ALA A 43 6.07 10.91 9.69
C ALA A 43 4.94 9.87 9.66
N LEU A 44 3.86 10.10 8.89
CA LEU A 44 2.85 9.10 8.68
C LEU A 44 3.43 7.96 7.85
N ASP A 45 3.63 6.81 8.50
CA ASP A 45 4.16 5.63 7.86
C ASP A 45 3.20 5.19 6.73
N PRO A 46 3.68 4.87 5.51
CA PRO A 46 2.84 4.29 4.47
C PRO A 46 2.04 3.06 4.97
N LEU A 47 2.58 2.32 5.95
CA LEU A 47 1.92 1.18 6.59
C LEU A 47 0.69 1.53 7.42
N ASP A 48 0.56 2.78 7.91
CA ASP A 48 -0.62 3.19 8.70
C ASP A 48 -1.90 3.29 7.86
N ASN A 49 -1.78 3.36 6.52
CA ASN A 49 -2.96 3.31 5.63
C ASN A 49 -3.35 1.87 5.27
N HIS A 50 -2.48 0.90 5.56
CA HIS A 50 -2.82 -0.50 5.40
C HIS A 50 -3.60 -0.96 6.63
N PRO A 51 -4.63 -1.80 6.44
CA PRO A 51 -5.34 -2.35 7.57
C PRO A 51 -4.35 -3.12 8.44
N THR A 52 -4.13 -2.65 9.67
CA THR A 52 -3.28 -3.30 10.68
C THR A 52 -3.76 -4.74 10.99
N LYS A 53 -5.01 -5.03 10.64
CA LYS A 53 -5.61 -6.35 10.72
C LYS A 53 -5.82 -6.88 9.30
N ILE A 54 -5.08 -7.93 8.95
CA ILE A 54 -5.37 -8.74 7.77
C ILE A 54 -6.79 -9.28 7.94
N PRO A 55 -7.76 -8.94 7.07
CA PRO A 55 -9.10 -9.48 7.16
C PRO A 55 -9.01 -11.00 7.02
N THR A 56 -9.81 -11.72 7.80
CA THR A 56 -9.93 -13.17 7.66
C THR A 56 -10.32 -13.51 6.22
N LEU A 57 -9.63 -14.48 5.62
CA LEU A 57 -9.90 -14.87 4.23
C LEU A 57 -11.39 -15.18 4.09
N PRO A 58 -12.05 -14.70 3.04
CA PRO A 58 -13.45 -15.00 2.80
C PRO A 58 -13.70 -16.51 2.79
N ALA A 59 -14.86 -16.96 3.26
CA ALA A 59 -15.17 -18.39 3.36
C ALA A 59 -15.12 -19.15 2.02
N PHE A 60 -15.12 -18.45 0.88
CA PHE A 60 -14.94 -19.04 -0.46
C PHE A 60 -13.47 -19.29 -0.83
N TYR A 61 -12.51 -18.69 -0.11
CA TYR A 61 -11.08 -18.96 -0.21
C TYR A 61 -10.71 -20.25 0.53
N GLN A 62 -11.38 -21.35 0.19
CA GLN A 62 -11.02 -22.68 0.67
C GLN A 62 -10.17 -23.35 -0.41
N PRO A 63 -8.89 -23.66 -0.14
CA PRO A 63 -8.05 -24.41 -1.08
C PRO A 63 -8.69 -25.73 -1.53
N SER A 64 -9.57 -26.30 -0.70
CA SER A 64 -10.38 -27.49 -1.00
C SER A 64 -11.37 -27.29 -2.14
N LEU A 65 -11.80 -26.05 -2.42
CA LEU A 65 -12.70 -25.69 -3.51
C LEU A 65 -11.97 -25.32 -4.80
N TRP A 66 -10.64 -25.20 -4.75
CA TRP A 66 -9.86 -24.86 -5.93
C TRP A 66 -9.70 -26.08 -6.82
N THR A 67 -9.94 -25.89 -8.12
CA THR A 67 -9.65 -26.91 -9.12
C THR A 67 -8.16 -27.21 -9.07
N ARG A 68 -7.81 -28.45 -8.67
CA ARG A 68 -6.41 -28.87 -8.64
C ARG A 68 -5.81 -28.65 -10.04
N PRO A 69 -4.63 -28.02 -10.15
CA PRO A 69 -3.97 -27.88 -11.43
C PRO A 69 -3.75 -29.28 -12.01
N VAL A 70 -4.17 -29.45 -13.27
CA VAL A 70 -4.00 -30.71 -14.01
C VAL A 70 -2.84 -30.58 -14.98
N LEU A 71 -2.13 -31.68 -15.20
CA LEU A 71 -1.09 -31.74 -16.21
C LEU A 71 -1.72 -31.63 -17.61
N LYS A 72 -1.25 -30.65 -18.40
CA LYS A 72 -1.73 -30.41 -19.77
C LYS A 72 -1.62 -31.65 -20.68
N ALA A 73 -0.68 -32.55 -20.39
CA ALA A 73 -0.37 -33.71 -21.22
C ALA A 73 -1.34 -34.90 -21.04
N ASN A 74 -1.95 -35.05 -19.86
CA ASN A 74 -2.74 -36.25 -19.54
C ASN A 74 -3.97 -35.98 -18.65
N ALA A 75 -4.27 -34.71 -18.38
CA ALA A 75 -5.35 -34.26 -17.50
C ALA A 75 -5.35 -34.87 -16.09
N GLN A 76 -4.23 -35.46 -15.65
CA GLN A 76 -4.09 -35.98 -14.30
C GLN A 76 -3.82 -34.84 -13.31
N SER A 77 -4.39 -34.96 -12.12
CA SER A 77 -4.13 -34.04 -11.00
C SER A 77 -2.65 -33.99 -10.67
N LEU A 78 -2.11 -32.78 -10.44
CA LEU A 78 -0.73 -32.62 -9.97
C LEU A 78 -0.55 -33.35 -8.63
N PRO A 79 0.49 -34.19 -8.46
CA PRO A 79 0.75 -34.86 -7.19
C PRO A 79 1.14 -33.86 -6.09
N ASP A 80 0.73 -34.13 -4.86
CA ASP A 80 1.02 -33.27 -3.68
C ASP A 80 2.53 -33.11 -3.39
N SER A 81 3.40 -33.95 -3.96
CA SER A 81 4.86 -33.80 -3.89
C SER A 81 5.43 -32.67 -4.75
N ALA A 82 4.59 -32.05 -5.59
CA ALA A 82 4.96 -30.94 -6.48
C ALA A 82 4.31 -29.60 -6.09
N LEU A 83 3.57 -29.57 -4.97
CA LEU A 83 3.15 -28.35 -4.27
C LEU A 83 4.27 -27.89 -3.33
#